data_AF-A0A354HXZ1-F1
#
_entry.id   AF-A0A354HXZ1-F1
#
_cell.length_a   1.000
_cell.length_b   1.000
_cell.length_c   1.000
_cell.angle_alpha   90.00
_cell.angle_beta   90.00
_cell.angle_gamma   90.00
#
_symmetry.space_group_name_H-M   'P 1'
#
loop_
_entity.id
_entity.type
_entity.pdbx_description
1 polymer ?
#
loop_
_entity_poly.entity_id
_entity_poly.type
_entity_poly.pdbx_seq_one_letter_code
_entity_poly.pdbx_strand_id
1 'polypeptide(L)'
;MKANTILTCILLLGCAACATSRRPVQYVETRIGTAPSETRTAGLFGKNTEEFGQCLPAVLEPHGMNFWTPQTRDTEQKCIAPYYYLDSLLQGFRNSHWIVGGCTQDYGSMTLMPLAGTLRCSPEARASRVDHAHEVSTPSYYRNRLLDEGITAEMTGRFRAAIFRFTYDNAGDGYLVVNPNSDEGAGYVEVDTAKRQIRGYNPVHRIYQGWGEPAGYAGYFVVQLDRDLAEWGTFAGDSVVAGATVIEKQPGIGAYVRFRVNGTADPVTVRAASSFTDMAGALANLEAEIPHDDFDRTRRELSDIWDCRLGLISVEGGSVKDLTKFYSALYRSSFLPREFSDAEGRYWHGNEPCHQVAWLFNYAGEPWKTQRAVRHILETEYLGVPGGLSGNDDAGQMSAWYIFAALGFYPVCPATPYYIIGSPSFPRAEIALENGKTFTIIAENASPTNIYIQSATLDDIPYDKSYISHDDILAGKTLKFVMGPSPSQWGQTLPPAVL
;
A
#
# COMPACT_ATOMS: atom_id res chain seq x y z
N MET A 1 -40.69 -22.95 -16.95
CA MET A 1 -40.83 -21.50 -16.67
C MET A 1 -41.13 -21.30 -15.20
N LYS A 2 -40.10 -21.10 -14.39
CA LYS A 2 -40.19 -20.53 -13.05
C LYS A 2 -39.01 -19.58 -12.94
N ALA A 3 -39.30 -18.28 -12.86
CA ALA A 3 -38.31 -17.23 -12.75
C ALA A 3 -37.74 -17.26 -11.31
N ASN A 4 -36.44 -17.49 -11.19
CA ASN A 4 -35.71 -17.25 -9.94
C ASN A 4 -35.28 -15.79 -9.93
N THR A 5 -36.02 -14.98 -9.20
CA THR A 5 -35.63 -13.62 -8.82
C THR A 5 -34.45 -13.73 -7.86
N ILE A 6 -33.25 -13.41 -8.33
CA ILE A 6 -32.08 -13.23 -7.46
C ILE A 6 -32.27 -11.89 -6.75
N LEU A 7 -32.63 -11.96 -5.47
CA LEU A 7 -32.68 -10.82 -4.58
C LEU A 7 -31.24 -10.49 -4.15
N THR A 8 -30.63 -9.52 -4.81
CA THR A 8 -29.33 -8.96 -4.40
C THR A 8 -29.52 -8.26 -3.07
N CYS A 9 -29.26 -8.94 -1.96
CA CYS A 9 -29.14 -8.33 -0.65
C CYS A 9 -27.88 -7.46 -0.64
N ILE A 10 -28.06 -6.17 -0.96
CA ILE A 10 -27.10 -5.12 -0.64
C ILE A 10 -27.05 -5.07 0.90
N LEU A 11 -26.02 -5.68 1.48
CA LEU A 11 -25.65 -5.46 2.87
C LEU A 11 -25.17 -4.01 2.99
N LEU A 12 -26.11 -3.11 3.29
CA LEU A 12 -25.83 -1.83 3.92
C LEU A 12 -25.21 -2.13 5.29
N LEU A 13 -23.89 -2.30 5.31
CA LEU A 13 -23.10 -2.10 6.53
C LEU A 13 -23.38 -0.66 6.96
N GLY A 14 -24.21 -0.52 7.99
CA GLY A 14 -24.45 0.74 8.65
C GLY A 14 -23.12 1.29 9.13
N CYS A 15 -22.58 2.26 8.38
CA CYS A 15 -21.68 3.25 8.94
C CYS A 15 -22.37 3.77 10.20
N ALA A 16 -21.86 3.41 11.38
CA ALA A 16 -22.06 4.25 12.54
C ALA A 16 -21.58 5.63 12.10
N ALA A 17 -22.53 6.54 11.89
CA ALA A 17 -22.23 7.89 11.46
C ALA A 17 -21.23 8.47 12.47
N CYS A 18 -19.98 8.63 12.04
CA CYS A 18 -18.96 9.35 12.79
C CYS A 18 -19.31 10.83 12.70
N ALA A 19 -20.44 11.21 13.32
CA ALA A 19 -20.88 12.59 13.49
C ALA A 19 -20.14 13.18 14.69
N THR A 20 -18.80 13.18 14.65
CA THR A 20 -17.98 14.01 15.53
C THR A 20 -17.73 15.32 14.80
N SER A 21 -18.15 16.45 15.36
CA SER A 21 -17.91 17.80 14.81
C SER A 21 -16.43 18.19 14.73
N ARG A 22 -15.53 17.37 15.27
CA ARG A 22 -14.08 17.54 15.19
C ARG A 22 -13.58 16.82 13.94
N ARG A 23 -12.78 17.51 13.12
CA ARG A 23 -12.05 16.98 11.96
C ARG A 23 -10.56 16.90 12.28
N PRO A 24 -10.05 15.83 12.91
CA PRO A 24 -8.66 15.76 13.34
C PRO A 24 -7.66 15.83 12.19
N VAL A 25 -8.08 15.49 10.96
CA VAL A 25 -7.23 15.55 9.77
C VAL A 25 -6.62 16.93 9.54
N GLN A 26 -7.28 18.00 9.98
CA GLN A 26 -6.78 19.38 9.85
C GLN A 26 -5.51 19.65 10.68
N TYR A 27 -5.23 18.83 11.69
CA TYR A 27 -4.04 18.98 12.53
C TYR A 27 -2.83 18.25 11.95
N VAL A 28 -3.01 17.40 10.95
CA VAL A 28 -1.91 16.58 10.40
C VAL A 28 -1.01 17.44 9.50
N GLU A 29 0.27 17.54 9.86
CA GLU A 29 1.34 18.11 9.03
C GLU A 29 2.17 16.97 8.44
N THR A 30 1.91 16.68 7.17
CA THR A 30 2.53 15.56 6.46
C THR A 30 3.99 15.80 6.08
N ARG A 31 4.52 17.01 6.27
CA ARG A 31 5.93 17.35 5.97
C ARG A 31 6.87 17.19 7.18
N ILE A 32 6.37 16.83 8.36
CA ILE A 32 7.25 16.54 9.50
C ILE A 32 8.21 15.39 9.12
N GLY A 33 9.51 15.64 9.27
CA GLY A 33 10.61 14.70 8.98
C GLY A 33 11.17 14.74 7.55
N THR A 34 10.73 15.71 6.72
CA THR A 34 11.17 15.87 5.32
C THR A 34 12.36 16.82 5.14
N ALA A 35 12.79 17.48 6.22
CA ALA A 35 13.94 18.39 6.27
C ALA A 35 14.96 17.87 7.31
N PRO A 36 16.20 18.40 7.31
CA PRO A 36 17.18 18.08 8.36
C PRO A 36 16.62 18.33 9.76
N SER A 37 17.00 17.49 10.71
CA SER A 37 16.57 17.61 12.10
C SER A 37 17.07 18.91 12.73
N GLU A 38 16.16 19.65 13.36
CA GLU A 38 16.48 20.85 14.16
C GLU A 38 16.39 20.57 15.68
N THR A 39 16.30 19.29 16.06
CA THR A 39 16.21 18.90 17.47
C THR A 39 17.52 19.16 18.20
N ARG A 40 17.48 19.26 19.53
CA ARG A 40 18.69 19.46 20.37
C ARG A 40 19.79 18.39 20.18
N THR A 41 19.43 17.24 19.60
CA THR A 41 20.32 16.10 19.36
C THR A 41 20.75 15.97 17.89
N ALA A 42 20.34 16.89 17.02
CA ALA A 42 20.77 16.92 15.63
C ALA A 42 22.31 16.98 15.54
N GLY A 43 22.90 16.21 14.64
CA GLY A 43 24.35 16.10 14.45
C GLY A 43 25.13 15.34 15.54
N LEU A 44 24.47 14.85 16.60
CA LEU A 44 25.16 14.10 17.67
C LEU A 44 25.40 12.62 17.32
N PHE A 45 24.48 11.99 16.57
CA PHE A 45 24.48 10.54 16.34
C PHE A 45 24.45 10.11 14.87
N GLY A 46 23.91 10.96 13.98
CA GLY A 46 23.86 10.72 12.54
C GLY A 46 24.83 11.62 11.78
N LYS A 47 25.25 11.20 10.58
CA LYS A 47 26.02 12.02 9.63
C LYS A 47 25.39 11.83 8.25
N ASN A 48 25.18 12.91 7.48
CA ASN A 48 24.57 12.88 6.14
C ASN A 48 23.06 12.57 6.13
N THR A 49 22.62 11.46 5.51
CA THR A 49 21.21 11.12 5.30
C THR A 49 20.46 10.81 6.60
N GLU A 50 21.19 10.39 7.63
CA GLU A 50 20.71 10.05 8.96
C GLU A 50 20.28 11.30 9.76
N GLU A 51 20.59 12.49 9.27
CA GLU A 51 20.11 13.76 9.83
C GLU A 51 18.67 14.08 9.40
N PHE A 52 18.13 13.37 8.41
CA PHE A 52 16.76 13.51 7.95
C PHE A 52 15.86 12.50 8.67
N GLY A 53 14.61 12.86 8.87
CA GLY A 53 13.60 11.92 9.36
C GLY A 53 13.24 10.83 8.33
N GLN A 54 13.73 10.94 7.09
CA GLN A 54 13.44 10.04 5.97
C GLN A 54 11.94 9.83 5.73
N CYS A 55 11.19 10.88 6.02
CA CYS A 55 9.76 10.97 5.80
C CYS A 55 9.47 11.74 4.51
N LEU A 56 8.22 11.64 4.03
CA LEU A 56 7.72 12.32 2.84
C LEU A 56 6.26 12.74 3.05
N PRO A 57 5.77 13.81 2.40
CA PRO A 57 4.34 14.10 2.36
C PRO A 57 3.66 13.11 1.41
N ALA A 58 2.60 12.44 1.85
CA ALA A 58 1.91 11.48 1.00
C ALA A 58 0.40 11.53 1.20
N VAL A 59 -0.28 11.26 0.10
CA VAL A 59 -1.69 10.91 0.11
C VAL A 59 -1.80 9.39 0.08
N LEU A 60 -2.56 8.83 1.02
CA LEU A 60 -2.84 7.40 1.09
C LEU A 60 -4.11 7.17 1.91
N GLU A 61 -4.77 6.03 1.68
CA GLU A 61 -5.60 5.45 2.74
C GLU A 61 -4.71 4.85 3.84
N PRO A 62 -5.14 4.83 5.11
CA PRO A 62 -4.44 4.11 6.17
C PRO A 62 -4.15 2.67 5.74
N HIS A 63 -2.87 2.27 5.81
CA HIS A 63 -2.35 0.95 5.42
C HIS A 63 -2.55 0.60 3.93
N GLY A 64 -2.79 1.62 3.08
CA GLY A 64 -2.94 1.46 1.64
C GLY A 64 -1.72 0.79 1.02
N MET A 65 -1.97 -0.12 0.07
CA MET A 65 -0.92 -0.77 -0.72
C MET A 65 -0.03 0.29 -1.38
N ASN A 66 -0.68 1.31 -1.94
CA ASN A 66 -0.06 2.41 -2.64
C ASN A 66 -0.20 3.70 -1.84
N PHE A 67 0.86 4.50 -1.84
CA PHE A 67 0.75 5.91 -1.52
C PHE A 67 1.34 6.74 -2.64
N TRP A 68 0.96 8.01 -2.67
CA TRP A 68 1.37 8.95 -3.70
C TRP A 68 1.99 10.19 -3.09
N THR A 69 3.10 10.64 -3.65
CA THR A 69 3.91 11.72 -3.08
C THR A 69 4.48 12.63 -4.18
N PRO A 70 4.61 13.96 -3.95
CA PRO A 70 5.46 14.78 -4.80
C PRO A 70 6.90 14.24 -4.75
N GLN A 71 7.61 14.33 -5.87
CA GLN A 71 8.99 13.85 -6.00
C GLN A 71 9.93 15.01 -6.28
N THR A 72 11.02 15.09 -5.54
CA THR A 72 12.17 15.99 -5.81
C THR A 72 13.44 15.22 -6.19
N ARG A 73 13.48 13.90 -5.94
CA ARG A 73 14.59 13.00 -6.26
C ARG A 73 14.10 11.75 -7.00
N ASP A 74 14.46 11.62 -8.28
CA ASP A 74 14.13 10.47 -9.14
C ASP A 74 15.15 9.34 -8.97
N THR A 75 15.01 8.56 -7.90
CA THR A 75 15.85 7.38 -7.65
C THR A 75 15.15 6.41 -6.69
N GLU A 76 15.51 5.13 -6.76
CA GLU A 76 15.21 4.11 -5.75
C GLU A 76 16.37 3.90 -4.78
N GLN A 77 17.50 4.60 -4.94
CA GLN A 77 18.69 4.43 -4.09
C GLN A 77 18.40 4.44 -2.59
N LYS A 78 19.10 3.54 -1.90
CA LYS A 78 19.01 3.38 -0.46
C LYS A 78 19.21 4.71 0.27
N CYS A 79 18.35 4.97 1.27
CA CYS A 79 18.42 6.14 2.17
C CYS A 79 18.17 7.50 1.49
N ILE A 80 17.67 7.50 0.25
CA ILE A 80 17.23 8.70 -0.46
C ILE A 80 15.71 8.65 -0.61
N ALA A 81 15.02 9.42 0.22
CA ALA A 81 13.57 9.54 0.12
C ALA A 81 13.19 10.27 -1.19
N PRO A 82 12.01 9.97 -1.78
CA PRO A 82 11.53 10.65 -2.98
C PRO A 82 11.40 12.17 -2.87
N TYR A 83 11.27 12.71 -1.66
CA TYR A 83 11.00 14.13 -1.39
C TYR A 83 11.84 14.67 -0.24
N TYR A 84 12.43 15.85 -0.45
CA TYR A 84 13.02 16.67 0.61
C TYR A 84 12.48 18.10 0.55
N TYR A 85 12.07 18.65 1.69
CA TYR A 85 11.39 19.96 1.75
C TYR A 85 12.26 21.15 1.32
N LEU A 86 13.59 21.03 1.44
CA LEU A 86 14.50 22.09 1.02
C LEU A 86 14.82 22.05 -0.47
N ASP A 87 14.40 21.01 -1.19
CA ASP A 87 14.53 20.96 -2.65
C ASP A 87 13.51 21.92 -3.28
N SER A 88 13.98 22.79 -4.18
CA SER A 88 13.14 23.80 -4.82
C SER A 88 12.49 23.34 -6.13
N LEU A 89 12.84 22.14 -6.60
CA LEU A 89 12.42 21.59 -7.90
C LEU A 89 11.66 20.28 -7.69
N LEU A 90 10.44 20.22 -8.22
CA LEU A 90 9.59 19.03 -8.23
C LEU A 90 9.68 18.37 -9.61
N GLN A 91 10.03 17.08 -9.63
CA GLN A 91 10.28 16.27 -10.82
C GLN A 91 9.08 15.42 -11.26
N GLY A 92 8.05 15.33 -10.41
CA GLY A 92 6.79 14.65 -10.71
C GLY A 92 6.02 14.23 -9.45
N PHE A 93 5.03 13.39 -9.66
CA PHE A 93 4.23 12.74 -8.63
C PHE A 93 4.43 11.23 -8.73
N ARG A 94 4.90 10.62 -7.64
CA ARG A 94 5.34 9.23 -7.60
C ARG A 94 4.30 8.36 -6.90
N ASN A 95 3.94 7.23 -7.51
CA ASN A 95 3.41 6.10 -6.76
C ASN A 95 4.61 5.38 -6.12
N SER A 96 4.69 5.44 -4.79
CA SER A 96 5.86 5.00 -4.03
C SER A 96 5.48 3.95 -3.00
N HIS A 97 6.45 3.12 -2.65
CA HIS A 97 6.36 2.12 -1.60
C HIS A 97 7.47 2.27 -0.56
N TRP A 98 8.15 3.43 -0.55
CA TRP A 98 9.18 3.81 0.41
C TRP A 98 8.73 3.50 1.84
N ILE A 99 9.61 2.85 2.60
CA ILE A 99 9.40 2.60 4.03
C ILE A 99 9.63 3.93 4.75
N VAL A 100 8.55 4.69 4.92
CA VAL A 100 8.57 6.03 5.53
C VAL A 100 9.22 6.00 6.90
N GLY A 101 10.24 6.84 7.09
CA GLY A 101 11.07 6.86 8.31
C GLY A 101 12.24 5.88 8.32
N GLY A 102 12.36 5.05 7.28
CA GLY A 102 13.41 4.05 7.12
C GLY A 102 14.62 4.53 6.32
N CYS A 103 15.59 3.63 6.16
CA CYS A 103 16.81 3.83 5.36
C CYS A 103 16.93 2.64 4.40
N THR A 104 15.92 2.48 3.54
CA THR A 104 15.81 1.41 2.55
C THR A 104 15.86 1.99 1.14
N GLN A 105 15.71 1.16 0.12
CA GLN A 105 15.30 1.62 -1.21
C GLN A 105 13.78 1.72 -1.29
N ASP A 106 13.30 2.52 -2.23
CA ASP A 106 11.92 2.39 -2.72
C ASP A 106 11.86 1.19 -3.69
N TYR A 107 10.67 0.76 -4.09
CA TYR A 107 10.51 -0.40 -4.97
C TYR A 107 9.24 -0.32 -5.79
N GLY A 108 9.29 -0.85 -7.02
CA GLY A 108 8.10 -1.01 -7.86
C GLY A 108 7.40 0.31 -8.17
N SER A 109 8.11 1.42 -8.08
CA SER A 109 7.51 2.75 -8.17
C SER A 109 7.49 3.28 -9.60
N MET A 110 6.61 4.25 -9.83
CA MET A 110 6.57 5.03 -11.07
C MET A 110 6.24 6.50 -10.79
N THR A 111 6.61 7.37 -11.72
CA THR A 111 6.38 8.82 -11.62
C THR A 111 5.66 9.34 -12.85
N LEU A 112 4.71 10.25 -12.64
CA LEU A 112 4.07 11.04 -13.68
C LEU A 112 4.31 12.54 -13.48
N MET A 113 4.45 13.30 -14.56
CA MET A 113 4.66 14.75 -14.52
C MET A 113 3.89 15.45 -15.65
N PRO A 114 2.98 16.39 -15.34
CA PRO A 114 2.37 17.25 -16.36
C PRO A 114 3.32 18.37 -16.78
N LEU A 115 3.34 18.72 -18.07
CA LEU A 115 4.12 19.84 -18.61
C LEU A 115 3.24 20.71 -19.52
N ALA A 116 3.64 21.97 -19.70
CA ALA A 116 3.01 22.90 -20.64
C ALA A 116 3.98 23.36 -21.74
N GLY A 117 3.49 23.42 -22.98
CA GLY A 117 4.18 24.00 -24.13
C GLY A 117 5.29 23.13 -24.73
N THR A 118 6.32 22.81 -23.95
CA THR A 118 7.53 22.12 -24.44
C THR A 118 7.73 20.80 -23.70
N LEU A 119 7.96 19.72 -24.46
CA LEU A 119 8.33 18.42 -23.91
C LEU A 119 9.74 18.43 -23.33
N ARG A 120 9.89 17.96 -22.09
CA ARG A 120 11.16 17.68 -21.42
C ARG A 120 11.04 16.33 -20.73
N CYS A 121 11.97 15.42 -20.98
CA CYS A 121 11.80 14.00 -20.62
C CYS A 121 12.55 13.61 -19.35
N SER A 122 13.84 13.96 -19.26
CA SER A 122 14.64 13.67 -18.07
C SER A 122 14.09 14.36 -16.81
N PRO A 123 14.22 13.75 -15.62
CA PRO A 123 13.69 14.30 -14.37
C PRO A 123 14.21 15.71 -14.08
N GLU A 124 15.50 15.97 -14.31
CA GLU A 124 16.12 17.27 -14.09
C GLU A 124 15.60 18.32 -15.08
N ALA A 125 15.45 17.96 -16.37
CA ALA A 125 14.98 18.90 -17.37
C ALA A 125 13.49 19.23 -17.21
N ARG A 126 12.67 18.25 -16.82
CA ARG A 126 11.21 18.43 -16.67
C ARG A 126 10.80 19.04 -15.34
N ALA A 127 11.74 19.21 -14.41
CA ALA A 127 11.43 19.70 -13.08
C ALA A 127 10.88 21.13 -13.12
N SER A 128 9.92 21.41 -12.25
CA SER A 128 9.36 22.75 -12.08
C SER A 128 9.65 23.25 -10.67
N ARG A 129 9.95 24.54 -10.56
CA ARG A 129 9.92 25.26 -9.29
C ARG A 129 8.54 25.14 -8.65
N VAL A 130 8.53 24.99 -7.32
CA VAL A 130 7.31 24.91 -6.51
C VAL A 130 7.18 26.06 -5.54
N ASP A 131 5.96 26.26 -5.03
CA ASP A 131 5.64 27.30 -4.07
C ASP A 131 5.15 26.71 -2.75
N HIS A 132 6.07 26.53 -1.79
CA HIS A 132 5.74 26.01 -0.46
C HIS A 132 4.78 26.92 0.32
N ALA A 133 4.67 28.21 -0.02
CA ALA A 133 3.74 29.11 0.65
C ALA A 133 2.27 28.78 0.29
N HIS A 134 2.05 28.17 -0.87
CA HIS A 134 0.72 27.77 -1.35
C HIS A 134 0.53 26.24 -1.45
N GLU A 135 1.57 25.48 -1.10
CA GLU A 135 1.54 24.03 -0.96
C GLU A 135 0.54 23.63 0.14
N VAL A 136 -0.40 22.76 -0.22
CA VAL A 136 -1.32 22.12 0.72
C VAL A 136 -0.97 20.65 0.74
N SER A 137 -0.71 20.11 1.93
CA SER A 137 -0.28 18.73 2.08
C SER A 137 -0.96 18.08 3.28
N THR A 138 -2.05 17.35 3.02
CA THR A 138 -2.78 16.57 4.02
C THR A 138 -2.72 15.09 3.68
N PRO A 139 -3.10 14.18 4.60
CA PRO A 139 -3.15 12.74 4.32
C PRO A 139 -4.11 12.36 3.17
N SER A 140 -5.10 13.23 2.89
CA SER A 140 -6.14 12.99 1.89
C SER A 140 -5.99 13.81 0.61
N TYR A 141 -5.12 14.81 0.59
CA TYR A 141 -5.04 15.76 -0.51
C TYR A 141 -3.69 16.48 -0.54
N TYR A 142 -3.10 16.51 -1.72
CA TYR A 142 -1.93 17.33 -2.03
C TYR A 142 -2.27 18.35 -3.12
N ARG A 143 -1.74 19.56 -2.99
CA ARG A 143 -1.79 20.60 -4.02
C ARG A 143 -0.49 21.40 -4.02
N ASN A 144 0.06 21.64 -5.20
CA ASN A 144 1.14 22.60 -5.38
C ASN A 144 1.02 23.32 -6.72
N ARG A 145 1.75 24.43 -6.84
CA ARG A 145 1.89 25.21 -8.05
C ARG A 145 3.20 24.88 -8.74
N LEU A 146 3.12 24.39 -9.97
CA LEU A 146 4.26 24.20 -10.86
C LEU A 146 4.52 25.52 -11.59
N LEU A 147 5.42 26.33 -11.02
CA LEU A 147 5.64 27.72 -11.45
C LEU A 147 6.17 27.82 -12.89
N ASP A 148 7.00 26.87 -13.31
CA ASP A 148 7.62 26.89 -14.63
C ASP A 148 6.65 26.41 -15.72
N GLU A 149 5.68 25.58 -15.35
CA GLU A 149 4.66 25.07 -16.28
C GLU A 149 3.41 25.95 -16.34
N GLY A 150 3.19 26.81 -15.34
CA GLY A 150 1.91 27.50 -15.20
C GLY A 150 0.76 26.52 -14.91
N ILE A 151 1.01 25.49 -14.08
CA ILE A 151 0.03 24.43 -13.76
C ILE A 151 -0.21 24.38 -12.25
N THR A 152 -1.47 24.36 -11.84
CA THR A 152 -1.86 23.94 -10.49
C THR A 152 -2.11 22.45 -10.50
N ALA A 153 -1.32 21.71 -9.74
CA ALA A 153 -1.39 20.25 -9.67
C ALA A 153 -2.01 19.82 -8.34
N GLU A 154 -2.98 18.92 -8.42
CA GLU A 154 -3.72 18.38 -7.29
C GLU A 154 -3.75 16.85 -7.36
N MET A 155 -3.68 16.22 -6.20
CA MET A 155 -3.64 14.76 -6.07
C MET A 155 -4.47 14.31 -4.86
N THR A 156 -5.30 13.30 -5.06
CA THR A 156 -5.94 12.53 -4.00
C THR A 156 -5.92 11.05 -4.39
N GLY A 157 -6.42 10.14 -3.56
CA GLY A 157 -6.41 8.73 -3.93
C GLY A 157 -7.26 7.83 -3.05
N ARG A 158 -7.04 6.55 -3.28
CA ARG A 158 -7.63 5.41 -2.61
C ARG A 158 -6.50 4.44 -2.25
N PHE A 159 -6.87 3.25 -1.83
CA PHE A 159 -6.00 2.22 -1.28
C PHE A 159 -4.90 1.73 -2.24
N ARG A 160 -5.19 1.71 -3.55
CA ARG A 160 -4.33 1.24 -4.66
C ARG A 160 -4.29 2.21 -5.84
N ALA A 161 -5.16 3.22 -5.86
CA ALA A 161 -5.29 4.16 -6.97
C ALA A 161 -5.14 5.62 -6.54
N ALA A 162 -4.83 6.51 -7.47
CA ALA A 162 -4.89 7.95 -7.32
C ALA A 162 -5.64 8.59 -8.49
N ILE A 163 -6.17 9.79 -8.20
CA ILE A 163 -6.72 10.70 -9.20
C ILE A 163 -6.04 12.06 -9.05
N PHE A 164 -5.70 12.63 -10.19
CA PHE A 164 -4.99 13.88 -10.33
C PHE A 164 -5.86 14.86 -11.09
N ARG A 165 -5.76 16.13 -10.71
CA ARG A 165 -6.35 17.26 -11.43
C ARG A 165 -5.26 18.26 -11.75
N PHE A 166 -5.05 18.52 -13.04
CA PHE A 166 -4.08 19.49 -13.54
C PHE A 166 -4.79 20.66 -14.19
N THR A 167 -4.72 21.82 -13.53
CA THR A 167 -5.32 23.06 -14.03
C THR A 167 -4.24 23.91 -14.69
N TYR A 168 -4.33 24.06 -16.01
CA TYR A 168 -3.39 24.85 -16.82
C TYR A 168 -3.86 26.31 -16.86
N ASP A 169 -2.95 27.27 -16.73
CA ASP A 169 -3.32 28.70 -16.81
C ASP A 169 -3.78 29.10 -18.20
N ASN A 170 -3.10 28.57 -19.22
CA ASN A 170 -3.25 28.99 -20.60
C ASN A 170 -3.66 27.80 -21.48
N ALA A 171 -4.41 28.11 -22.55
CA ALA A 171 -4.67 27.13 -23.60
C ALA A 171 -3.40 26.84 -24.40
N GLY A 172 -3.28 25.63 -24.94
CA GLY A 172 -2.10 25.23 -25.72
C GLY A 172 -1.89 23.73 -25.74
N ASP A 173 -0.62 23.35 -25.79
CA ASP A 173 -0.19 21.95 -25.72
C ASP A 173 0.16 21.59 -24.28
N GLY A 174 -0.49 20.55 -23.77
CA GLY A 174 -0.13 19.88 -22.53
C GLY A 174 0.57 18.56 -22.84
N TYR A 175 1.49 18.17 -21.97
CA TYR A 175 2.12 16.85 -22.01
C TYR A 175 1.95 16.15 -20.68
N LEU A 176 1.90 14.81 -20.72
CA LEU A 176 2.09 13.96 -19.56
C LEU A 176 3.28 13.05 -19.83
N VAL A 177 4.29 13.12 -18.96
CA VAL A 177 5.48 12.25 -18.98
C VAL A 177 5.34 11.21 -17.88
N VAL A 178 5.60 9.94 -18.19
CA VAL A 178 5.52 8.83 -17.22
C VAL A 178 6.76 7.95 -17.35
N ASN A 179 7.41 7.64 -16.22
CA ASN A 179 8.53 6.70 -16.18
C ASN A 179 8.47 5.76 -14.96
N PRO A 180 8.91 4.50 -15.08
CA PRO A 180 9.30 3.69 -13.93
C PRO A 180 10.56 4.30 -13.32
N ASN A 181 10.70 4.26 -12.00
CA ASN A 181 11.92 4.74 -11.33
C ASN A 181 12.98 3.62 -11.25
N SER A 182 13.13 2.84 -12.34
CA SER A 182 13.96 1.63 -12.36
C SER A 182 15.45 1.97 -12.44
N ASP A 183 16.10 2.09 -11.29
CA ASP A 183 17.54 2.40 -11.21
C ASP A 183 18.41 1.30 -11.86
N GLU A 184 17.94 0.05 -11.86
CA GLU A 184 18.61 -1.10 -12.49
C GLU A 184 18.35 -1.18 -14.01
N GLY A 185 17.61 -0.23 -14.59
CA GLY A 185 17.36 -0.18 -16.04
C GLY A 185 16.57 -1.37 -16.57
N ALA A 186 15.75 -2.01 -15.75
CA ALA A 186 14.98 -3.22 -16.11
C ALA A 186 13.48 -2.95 -16.35
N GLY A 187 13.07 -1.69 -16.30
CA GLY A 187 11.68 -1.27 -16.48
C GLY A 187 11.12 -1.51 -17.90
N TYR A 188 9.81 -1.37 -18.02
CA TYR A 188 9.05 -1.41 -19.28
C TYR A 188 7.96 -0.33 -19.26
N VAL A 189 7.75 0.34 -20.39
CA VAL A 189 6.67 1.32 -20.58
C VAL A 189 6.05 1.18 -21.96
N GLU A 190 4.73 1.32 -22.01
CA GLU A 190 3.94 1.28 -23.21
C GLU A 190 2.86 2.36 -23.24
N VAL A 191 2.62 2.93 -24.42
CA VAL A 191 1.47 3.80 -24.72
C VAL A 191 0.40 3.01 -25.46
N ASP A 192 -0.76 2.85 -24.85
CA ASP A 192 -1.97 2.32 -25.50
C ASP A 192 -2.83 3.49 -25.97
N THR A 193 -2.67 3.85 -27.23
CA THR A 193 -3.33 5.02 -27.83
C THR A 193 -4.83 4.84 -27.98
N ALA A 194 -5.30 3.61 -28.18
CA ALA A 194 -6.72 3.30 -28.30
C ALA A 194 -7.46 3.50 -26.96
N LYS A 195 -6.79 3.15 -25.85
CA LYS A 195 -7.36 3.32 -24.50
C LYS A 195 -6.99 4.64 -23.83
N ARG A 196 -6.09 5.43 -24.44
CA ARG A 196 -5.53 6.67 -23.85
C ARG A 196 -4.83 6.37 -22.51
N GLN A 197 -4.03 5.31 -22.51
CA GLN A 197 -3.32 4.81 -21.34
C GLN A 197 -1.81 4.83 -21.57
N ILE A 198 -1.06 5.12 -20.51
CA ILE A 198 0.35 4.72 -20.39
C ILE A 198 0.41 3.63 -19.34
N ARG A 199 1.10 2.53 -19.63
CA ARG A 199 1.13 1.37 -18.76
C ARG A 199 2.54 0.78 -18.73
N GLY A 200 2.96 0.20 -17.62
CA GLY A 200 4.30 -0.38 -17.55
C GLY A 200 4.59 -1.14 -16.28
N TYR A 201 5.85 -1.49 -16.07
CA TYR A 201 6.29 -2.09 -14.82
C TYR A 201 7.71 -1.66 -14.42
N ASN A 202 7.97 -1.67 -13.11
CA ASN A 202 9.29 -1.53 -12.51
C ASN A 202 9.63 -2.80 -11.71
N PRO A 203 10.60 -3.63 -12.16
CA PRO A 203 11.03 -4.82 -11.41
C PRO A 203 11.64 -4.45 -10.06
N VAL A 204 11.26 -5.18 -9.01
CA VAL A 204 11.79 -4.96 -7.67
C VAL A 204 13.10 -5.72 -7.51
N HIS A 205 14.09 -5.05 -6.92
CA HIS A 205 15.38 -5.64 -6.58
C HIS A 205 15.54 -5.71 -5.07
N ARG A 206 16.46 -6.55 -4.60
CA ARG A 206 16.73 -6.77 -3.18
C ARG A 206 17.78 -5.78 -2.69
N ILE A 207 17.66 -5.41 -1.43
CA ILE A 207 18.62 -4.56 -0.71
C ILE A 207 19.42 -5.38 0.31
N TYR A 208 18.73 -6.13 1.18
CA TYR A 208 19.35 -7.01 2.16
C TYR A 208 19.28 -8.45 1.64
N GLN A 209 20.37 -9.20 1.81
CA GLN A 209 20.51 -10.59 1.32
C GLN A 209 20.35 -10.75 -0.21
N GLY A 210 21.31 -10.19 -0.95
CA GLY A 210 21.36 -10.26 -2.42
C GLY A 210 21.19 -8.91 -3.08
N TRP A 211 21.99 -7.92 -2.64
CA TRP A 211 21.90 -6.54 -3.13
C TRP A 211 21.91 -6.46 -4.66
N GLY A 212 20.92 -5.79 -5.24
CA GLY A 212 20.78 -5.62 -6.69
C GLY A 212 20.20 -6.84 -7.42
N GLU A 213 20.03 -7.98 -6.75
CA GLU A 213 19.40 -9.15 -7.38
C GLU A 213 17.87 -8.97 -7.47
N PRO A 214 17.21 -9.54 -8.49
CA PRO A 214 15.76 -9.51 -8.61
C PRO A 214 15.04 -10.08 -7.37
N ALA A 215 14.00 -9.38 -6.91
CA ALA A 215 13.13 -9.84 -5.83
C ALA A 215 12.07 -10.85 -6.30
N GLY A 216 11.92 -11.03 -7.62
CA GLY A 216 10.99 -11.98 -8.22
C GLY A 216 9.60 -11.42 -8.53
N TYR A 217 9.34 -10.14 -8.26
CA TYR A 217 8.09 -9.45 -8.57
C TYR A 217 8.37 -8.02 -9.09
N ALA A 218 7.33 -7.35 -9.61
CA ALA A 218 7.42 -5.99 -10.15
C ALA A 218 6.24 -5.15 -9.65
N GLY A 219 6.40 -3.83 -9.63
CA GLY A 219 5.28 -2.91 -9.56
C GLY A 219 4.76 -2.64 -10.97
N TYR A 220 3.59 -3.18 -11.31
CA TYR A 220 2.89 -2.95 -12.57
C TYR A 220 1.97 -1.74 -12.41
N PHE A 221 1.92 -0.84 -13.39
CA PHE A 221 1.15 0.40 -13.29
C PHE A 221 0.35 0.70 -14.55
N VAL A 222 -0.72 1.47 -14.36
CA VAL A 222 -1.53 2.06 -15.42
C VAL A 222 -1.82 3.51 -15.10
N VAL A 223 -1.79 4.36 -16.11
CA VAL A 223 -2.12 5.79 -16.09
C VAL A 223 -3.14 6.06 -17.19
N GLN A 224 -4.37 6.37 -16.80
CA GLN A 224 -5.50 6.67 -17.67
C GLN A 224 -5.68 8.19 -17.79
N LEU A 225 -5.74 8.70 -19.01
CA LEU A 225 -6.01 10.11 -19.30
C LEU A 225 -7.45 10.31 -19.75
N ASP A 226 -8.01 11.49 -19.44
CA ASP A 226 -9.32 11.96 -19.92
C ASP A 226 -9.23 12.79 -21.21
N ARG A 227 -8.05 12.87 -21.84
CA ARG A 227 -7.78 13.64 -23.05
C ARG A 227 -7.46 12.75 -24.25
N ASP A 228 -7.94 13.18 -25.42
CA ASP A 228 -7.53 12.59 -26.68
C ASP A 228 -6.07 12.94 -27.00
N LEU A 229 -5.34 11.95 -27.49
CA LEU A 229 -3.91 12.07 -27.72
C LEU A 229 -3.66 12.69 -29.10
N ALA A 230 -2.96 13.82 -29.12
CA ALA A 230 -2.51 14.47 -30.35
C ALA A 230 -1.19 13.86 -30.86
N GLU A 231 -0.27 13.56 -29.95
CA GLU A 231 1.01 12.90 -30.22
C GLU A 231 1.41 12.01 -29.04
N TRP A 232 2.33 11.08 -29.29
CA TRP A 232 2.91 10.20 -28.28
C TRP A 232 4.32 9.78 -28.71
N GLY A 233 5.06 9.21 -27.77
CA GLY A 233 6.35 8.60 -28.05
C GLY A 233 6.97 8.02 -26.78
N THR A 234 8.13 7.40 -26.96
CA THR A 234 8.97 6.91 -25.87
C THR A 234 10.29 7.67 -25.83
N PHE A 235 10.99 7.60 -24.70
CA PHE A 235 12.28 8.24 -24.53
C PHE A 235 13.24 7.43 -23.67
N ALA A 236 14.53 7.69 -23.83
CA ALA A 236 15.59 7.28 -22.90
C ALA A 236 16.48 8.50 -22.59
N GLY A 237 16.46 8.95 -21.35
CA GLY A 237 16.99 10.28 -20.99
C GLY A 237 16.28 11.36 -21.80
N ASP A 238 17.04 12.15 -22.56
CA ASP A 238 16.49 13.18 -23.46
C ASP A 238 16.34 12.73 -24.93
N SER A 239 16.65 11.46 -25.24
CA SER A 239 16.49 10.92 -26.59
C SER A 239 15.05 10.48 -26.82
N VAL A 240 14.32 11.21 -27.67
CA VAL A 240 12.91 10.97 -27.96
C VAL A 240 12.73 10.20 -29.27
N VAL A 241 11.84 9.20 -29.24
CA VAL A 241 11.37 8.48 -30.43
C VAL A 241 9.86 8.72 -30.58
N ALA A 242 9.50 9.73 -31.37
CA ALA A 242 8.11 10.07 -31.63
C ALA A 242 7.38 8.92 -32.36
N GLY A 243 6.14 8.66 -31.95
CA GLY A 243 5.29 7.60 -32.50
C GLY A 243 5.58 6.20 -31.97
N ALA A 244 6.73 5.97 -31.33
CA ALA A 244 7.01 4.70 -30.67
C ALA A 244 6.07 4.49 -29.49
N THR A 245 5.56 3.26 -29.34
CA THR A 245 4.59 2.92 -28.31
C THR A 245 5.19 2.09 -27.18
N VAL A 246 6.40 1.53 -27.34
CA VAL A 246 7.01 0.64 -26.34
C VAL A 246 8.49 0.98 -26.16
N ILE A 247 8.99 0.87 -24.93
CA ILE A 247 10.41 0.93 -24.57
C ILE A 247 10.65 0.10 -23.31
N GLU A 248 11.78 -0.60 -23.23
CA GLU A 248 12.09 -1.48 -22.10
C GLU A 248 13.59 -1.71 -21.92
N LYS A 249 13.97 -2.24 -20.74
CA LYS A 249 15.29 -2.83 -20.44
C LYS A 249 16.49 -1.93 -20.74
N GLN A 250 16.37 -0.66 -20.41
CA GLN A 250 17.50 0.27 -20.38
C GLN A 250 17.26 1.37 -19.33
N PRO A 251 18.31 2.10 -18.91
CA PRO A 251 18.18 3.18 -17.93
C PRO A 251 17.39 4.39 -18.45
N GLY A 252 16.71 5.09 -17.54
CA GLY A 252 16.10 6.40 -17.82
C GLY A 252 15.00 6.37 -18.88
N ILE A 253 14.28 5.26 -19.01
CA ILE A 253 13.18 5.13 -19.99
C ILE A 253 11.91 5.82 -19.53
N GLY A 254 11.06 6.19 -20.48
CA GLY A 254 9.68 6.56 -20.20
C GLY A 254 8.87 6.75 -21.46
N ALA A 255 7.63 7.18 -21.28
CA ALA A 255 6.73 7.56 -22.36
C ALA A 255 6.13 8.94 -22.13
N TYR A 256 5.75 9.59 -23.22
CA TYR A 256 5.02 10.84 -23.17
C TYR A 256 3.80 10.78 -24.09
N VAL A 257 2.81 11.58 -23.73
CA VAL A 257 1.68 11.92 -24.60
C VAL A 257 1.48 13.42 -24.63
N ARG A 258 1.05 13.94 -25.78
CA ARG A 258 0.65 15.34 -25.98
C ARG A 258 -0.86 15.41 -26.19
N PHE A 259 -1.49 16.42 -25.61
CA PHE A 259 -2.91 16.72 -25.77
C PHE A 259 -3.14 18.24 -25.77
N ARG A 260 -4.37 18.65 -26.10
CA ARG A 260 -4.78 20.06 -26.03
C ARG A 260 -5.35 20.39 -24.66
N VAL A 261 -5.02 21.58 -24.17
CA VAL A 261 -5.57 22.16 -22.94
C VAL A 261 -6.24 23.50 -23.24
N ASN A 262 -7.31 23.83 -22.50
CA ASN A 262 -8.13 25.01 -22.75
C ASN A 262 -8.07 26.04 -21.60
N GLY A 263 -6.95 26.09 -20.88
CA GLY A 263 -6.77 26.97 -19.72
C GLY A 263 -7.59 26.54 -18.49
N THR A 264 -7.84 27.48 -17.59
CA THR A 264 -8.29 27.18 -16.21
C THR A 264 -9.72 26.62 -16.10
N ALA A 265 -10.55 26.82 -17.13
CA ALA A 265 -11.93 26.36 -17.14
C ALA A 265 -12.08 24.85 -17.43
N ASP A 266 -11.02 24.20 -17.90
CA ASP A 266 -11.05 22.81 -18.37
C ASP A 266 -9.84 22.01 -17.83
N PRO A 267 -9.84 21.66 -16.53
CA PRO A 267 -8.77 20.88 -15.93
C PRO A 267 -8.65 19.48 -16.55
N VAL A 268 -7.42 18.99 -16.65
CA VAL A 268 -7.12 17.64 -17.11
C VAL A 268 -7.17 16.68 -15.93
N THR A 269 -7.94 15.60 -16.06
CA THR A 269 -8.02 14.53 -15.06
C THR A 269 -7.17 13.34 -15.49
N VAL A 270 -6.32 12.86 -14.59
CA VAL A 270 -5.54 11.64 -14.78
C VAL A 270 -5.83 10.70 -13.63
N ARG A 271 -6.10 9.43 -13.93
CA ARG A 271 -6.26 8.37 -12.93
C ARG A 271 -5.14 7.37 -13.07
N ALA A 272 -4.58 6.89 -11.96
CA ALA A 272 -3.50 5.93 -12.02
C ALA A 272 -3.57 4.92 -10.87
N ALA A 273 -3.09 3.71 -11.10
CA ALA A 273 -3.01 2.66 -10.09
C ALA A 273 -1.81 1.75 -10.37
N SER A 274 -1.46 0.94 -9.37
CA SER A 274 -0.49 -0.14 -9.53
C SER A 274 -0.94 -1.44 -8.89
N SER A 275 -0.21 -2.50 -9.17
CA SER A 275 -0.39 -3.87 -8.70
C SER A 275 0.98 -4.54 -8.58
N PHE A 276 1.14 -5.44 -7.62
CA PHE A 276 2.32 -6.32 -7.54
C PHE A 276 2.14 -7.65 -8.28
N THR A 277 0.95 -7.88 -8.86
CA THR A 277 0.61 -9.12 -9.54
C THR A 277 0.89 -9.02 -11.04
N ASP A 278 0.20 -8.12 -11.73
CA ASP A 278 0.29 -7.94 -13.19
C ASP A 278 -0.38 -6.64 -13.66
N MET A 279 -0.28 -6.37 -14.97
CA MET A 279 -0.91 -5.22 -15.64
C MET A 279 -2.45 -5.22 -15.55
N ALA A 280 -3.07 -6.39 -15.58
CA ALA A 280 -4.53 -6.52 -15.49
C ALA A 280 -5.02 -6.13 -14.09
N GLY A 281 -4.26 -6.47 -13.05
CA GLY A 281 -4.48 -6.07 -11.66
C GLY A 281 -4.40 -4.59 -11.46
N ALA A 282 -3.40 -3.94 -12.06
CA ALA A 282 -3.28 -2.48 -11.98
C ALA A 282 -4.55 -1.80 -12.56
N LEU A 283 -5.07 -2.30 -13.69
CA LEU A 283 -6.32 -1.81 -14.27
C LEU A 283 -7.54 -2.14 -13.40
N ALA A 284 -7.65 -3.38 -12.90
CA ALA A 284 -8.74 -3.79 -12.02
C ALA A 284 -8.78 -2.96 -10.72
N ASN A 285 -7.60 -2.67 -10.14
CA ASN A 285 -7.46 -1.79 -8.97
C ASN A 285 -7.98 -0.39 -9.29
N LEU A 286 -7.63 0.16 -10.45
CA LEU A 286 -8.10 1.48 -10.90
C LEU A 286 -9.63 1.52 -11.05
N GLU A 287 -10.20 0.52 -11.73
CA GLU A 287 -11.63 0.44 -12.02
C GLU A 287 -12.47 0.15 -10.77
N ALA A 288 -11.96 -0.65 -9.84
CA ALA A 288 -12.63 -0.97 -8.59
C ALA A 288 -12.70 0.24 -7.64
N GLU A 289 -11.61 1.00 -7.53
CA GLU A 289 -11.50 2.07 -6.53
C GLU A 289 -11.88 3.46 -7.07
N ILE A 290 -11.59 3.75 -8.34
CA ILE A 290 -11.85 5.06 -8.96
C ILE A 290 -12.43 4.86 -10.38
N PRO A 291 -13.67 4.36 -10.53
CA PRO A 291 -14.32 4.15 -11.83
C PRO A 291 -14.76 5.45 -12.53
N HIS A 292 -14.60 6.61 -11.89
CA HIS A 292 -15.13 7.90 -12.33
C HIS A 292 -14.05 8.99 -12.32
N ASP A 293 -14.28 10.11 -13.01
CA ASP A 293 -13.36 11.25 -13.06
C ASP A 293 -13.67 12.34 -12.00
N ASP A 294 -14.53 12.05 -11.01
CA ASP A 294 -14.85 12.99 -9.93
C ASP A 294 -13.74 13.04 -8.85
N PHE A 295 -12.81 13.98 -9.04
CA PHE A 295 -11.72 14.26 -8.11
C PHE A 295 -12.22 14.63 -6.71
N ASP A 296 -13.21 15.53 -6.61
CA ASP A 296 -13.66 16.06 -5.33
C ASP A 296 -14.45 15.02 -4.53
N ARG A 297 -15.13 14.08 -5.20
CA ARG A 297 -15.70 12.90 -4.55
C ARG A 297 -14.62 12.04 -3.92
N THR A 298 -13.60 11.64 -4.69
CA THR A 298 -12.50 10.80 -4.17
C THR A 298 -11.83 11.46 -2.97
N ARG A 299 -11.58 12.77 -3.04
CA ARG A 299 -11.02 13.56 -1.95
C ARG A 299 -11.90 13.57 -0.70
N ARG A 300 -13.22 13.74 -0.84
CA ARG A 300 -14.16 13.71 0.29
C ARG A 300 -14.13 12.35 0.96
N GLU A 301 -14.25 11.27 0.18
CA GLU A 301 -14.22 9.91 0.70
C GLU A 301 -12.92 9.62 1.47
N LEU A 302 -11.76 10.01 0.92
CA LEU A 302 -10.48 9.82 1.61
C LEU A 302 -10.36 10.68 2.88
N SER A 303 -10.90 11.89 2.87
CA SER A 303 -10.91 12.76 4.05
C SER A 303 -11.77 12.16 5.17
N ASP A 304 -12.94 11.61 4.84
CA ASP A 304 -13.83 10.95 5.79
C ASP A 304 -13.17 9.70 6.42
N ILE A 305 -12.41 8.94 5.63
CA ILE A 305 -11.63 7.78 6.12
C ILE A 305 -10.57 8.22 7.14
N TRP A 306 -9.84 9.30 6.86
CA TRP A 306 -8.85 9.82 7.79
C TRP A 306 -9.47 10.41 9.05
N ASP A 307 -10.56 11.16 8.94
CA ASP A 307 -11.25 11.68 10.12
C ASP A 307 -11.78 10.54 11.00
N CYS A 308 -12.28 9.45 10.40
CA CYS A 308 -12.66 8.24 11.13
C CYS A 308 -11.45 7.57 11.82
N ARG A 309 -10.35 7.34 11.09
CA ARG A 309 -9.12 6.72 11.62
C ARG A 309 -8.51 7.52 12.77
N LEU A 310 -8.36 8.83 12.60
CA LEU A 310 -7.77 9.70 13.61
C LEU A 310 -8.73 9.90 14.79
N GLY A 311 -10.04 9.90 14.52
CA GLY A 311 -11.10 10.00 15.53
C GLY A 311 -11.18 8.81 16.50
N LEU A 312 -10.53 7.68 16.19
CA LEU A 312 -10.39 6.54 17.10
C LEU A 312 -9.70 6.92 18.43
N ILE A 313 -8.87 7.97 18.42
CA ILE A 313 -8.20 8.47 19.63
C ILE A 313 -8.53 9.96 19.80
N SER A 314 -9.47 10.24 20.70
CA SER A 314 -9.80 11.62 21.09
C SER A 314 -8.87 12.10 22.19
N VAL A 315 -8.19 13.22 21.96
CA VAL A 315 -7.37 13.93 22.95
C VAL A 315 -8.08 15.21 23.40
N GLU A 316 -8.00 15.53 24.69
CA GLU A 316 -8.56 16.75 25.28
C GLU A 316 -7.45 17.61 25.90
N GLY A 317 -7.56 18.93 25.75
CA GLY A 317 -6.50 19.87 26.12
C GLY A 317 -5.34 19.92 25.11
N GLY A 318 -4.26 20.62 25.45
CA GLY A 318 -3.08 20.80 24.60
C GLY A 318 -3.18 21.99 23.63
N SER A 319 -2.02 22.49 23.18
CA SER A 319 -1.95 23.54 22.17
C SER A 319 -2.15 22.97 20.75
N VAL A 320 -2.42 23.82 19.75
CA VAL A 320 -2.47 23.38 18.33
C VAL A 320 -1.18 22.64 17.94
N LYS A 321 -0.02 23.06 18.47
CA LYS A 321 1.27 22.40 18.23
C LYS A 321 1.30 20.97 18.78
N ASP A 322 0.67 20.72 19.92
CA ASP A 322 0.63 19.40 20.54
C ASP A 322 -0.31 18.47 19.76
N LEU A 323 -1.48 19.00 19.35
CA LEU A 323 -2.41 18.28 18.46
C LEU A 323 -1.75 17.94 17.13
N THR A 324 -0.99 18.87 16.53
CA THR A 324 -0.27 18.61 15.28
C THR A 324 0.77 17.51 15.43
N LYS A 325 1.59 17.53 16.49
CA LYS A 325 2.56 16.44 16.74
C LYS A 325 1.85 15.10 16.89
N PHE A 326 0.80 15.06 17.70
CA PHE A 326 0.07 13.83 18.01
C PHE A 326 -0.59 13.22 16.77
N TYR A 327 -1.43 13.98 16.07
CA TYR A 327 -2.15 13.45 14.90
C TYR A 327 -1.22 13.21 13.71
N SER A 328 -0.13 13.97 13.57
CA SER A 328 0.88 13.66 12.55
C SER A 328 1.62 12.37 12.84
N ALA A 329 1.93 12.07 14.11
CA ALA A 329 2.51 10.78 14.49
C ALA A 329 1.53 9.62 14.24
N LEU A 330 0.24 9.80 14.52
CA LEU A 330 -0.81 8.79 14.24
C LEU A 330 -1.02 8.55 12.74
N TYR A 331 -0.90 9.59 11.93
CA TYR A 331 -0.83 9.47 10.47
C TYR A 331 0.39 8.64 10.05
N ARG A 332 1.58 8.92 10.60
CA ARG A 332 2.80 8.16 10.30
C ARG A 332 2.70 6.69 10.69
N SER A 333 2.08 6.36 11.82
CA SER A 333 1.87 4.97 12.24
C SER A 333 0.83 4.22 11.40
N SER A 334 0.18 4.90 10.44
CA SER A 334 -0.81 4.32 9.55
C SER A 334 -0.25 4.01 8.15
N PHE A 335 1.07 4.09 7.93
CA PHE A 335 1.71 3.64 6.67
C PHE A 335 1.97 2.14 6.64
N LEU A 336 2.35 1.57 7.78
CA LEU A 336 2.83 0.20 7.89
C LEU A 336 2.10 -0.56 9.03
N PRO A 337 1.93 -1.89 8.90
CA PRO A 337 2.13 -2.66 7.66
C PRO A 337 1.17 -2.15 6.57
N ARG A 338 1.61 -2.21 5.32
CA ARG A 338 0.73 -1.94 4.17
C ARG A 338 0.12 -3.24 3.71
N GLU A 339 -1.09 -3.16 3.16
CA GLU A 339 -1.66 -4.28 2.42
C GLU A 339 -0.79 -4.60 1.20
N PHE A 340 -0.72 -5.88 0.86
CA PHE A 340 0.05 -6.37 -0.29
C PHE A 340 -0.80 -7.32 -1.14
N SER A 341 -2.00 -6.87 -1.50
CA SER A 341 -2.97 -7.60 -2.31
C SER A 341 -3.74 -6.66 -3.24
N ASP A 342 -4.12 -7.14 -4.42
CA ASP A 342 -4.99 -6.42 -5.36
C ASP A 342 -6.42 -6.28 -4.83
N ALA A 343 -7.24 -5.42 -5.44
CA ALA A 343 -8.64 -5.20 -5.08
C ALA A 343 -9.51 -6.46 -5.22
N GLU A 344 -9.13 -7.34 -6.16
CA GLU A 344 -9.72 -8.67 -6.34
C GLU A 344 -9.26 -9.68 -5.28
N GLY A 345 -8.40 -9.29 -4.35
CA GLY A 345 -7.81 -10.17 -3.32
C GLY A 345 -6.62 -10.99 -3.82
N ARG A 346 -6.12 -10.72 -5.04
CA ARG A 346 -4.98 -11.44 -5.60
C ARG A 346 -3.73 -11.13 -4.78
N TYR A 347 -3.16 -12.18 -4.23
CA TYR A 347 -2.03 -12.20 -3.32
C TYR A 347 -1.15 -13.38 -3.73
N TRP A 348 0.17 -13.18 -3.80
CA TRP A 348 1.06 -14.21 -4.32
C TRP A 348 1.55 -15.14 -3.20
N HIS A 349 0.73 -16.14 -2.88
CA HIS A 349 1.04 -17.10 -1.82
C HIS A 349 2.20 -18.04 -2.17
N GLY A 350 2.38 -18.37 -3.46
CA GLY A 350 3.43 -19.28 -3.93
C GLY A 350 4.88 -18.76 -3.84
N ASN A 351 5.14 -17.72 -3.04
CA ASN A 351 6.45 -17.14 -2.83
C ASN A 351 6.60 -16.66 -1.37
N GLU A 352 7.73 -16.99 -0.75
CA GLU A 352 7.94 -16.90 0.70
C GLU A 352 7.82 -15.50 1.32
N PRO A 353 8.20 -14.39 0.65
CA PRO A 353 8.10 -13.05 1.25
C PRO A 353 6.69 -12.68 1.68
N CYS A 354 5.67 -13.33 1.10
CA CYS A 354 4.29 -13.07 1.39
C CYS A 354 3.76 -13.87 2.59
N HIS A 355 4.33 -15.04 2.93
CA HIS A 355 3.73 -16.04 3.83
C HIS A 355 3.27 -15.51 5.20
N GLN A 356 3.95 -14.52 5.75
CA GLN A 356 3.61 -13.90 7.04
C GLN A 356 2.55 -12.80 6.97
N VAL A 357 2.29 -12.21 5.78
CA VAL A 357 1.49 -10.99 5.61
C VAL A 357 0.08 -11.14 6.19
N ALA A 358 -0.59 -12.26 5.92
CA ALA A 358 -1.94 -12.52 6.42
C ALA A 358 -2.04 -12.51 7.95
N TRP A 359 -0.95 -12.82 8.65
CA TRP A 359 -0.88 -12.89 10.11
C TRP A 359 -0.62 -11.53 10.77
N LEU A 360 -0.22 -10.52 9.99
CA LEU A 360 0.11 -9.19 10.50
C LEU A 360 -1.11 -8.42 10.99
N PHE A 361 -2.33 -8.79 10.59
CA PHE A 361 -3.54 -8.14 11.11
C PHE A 361 -3.72 -8.36 12.62
N ASN A 362 -3.17 -9.44 13.21
CA ASN A 362 -3.17 -9.62 14.67
C ASN A 362 -2.41 -8.49 15.36
N TYR A 363 -1.30 -8.03 14.77
CA TYR A 363 -0.49 -6.91 15.28
C TYR A 363 -1.14 -5.54 15.04
N ALA A 364 -2.15 -5.46 14.17
CA ALA A 364 -3.00 -4.29 13.98
C ALA A 364 -4.27 -4.30 14.86
N GLY A 365 -4.47 -5.33 15.69
CA GLY A 365 -5.67 -5.48 16.52
C GLY A 365 -6.90 -5.96 15.75
N GLU A 366 -6.72 -6.52 14.55
CA GLU A 366 -7.80 -7.00 13.67
C GLU A 366 -7.66 -8.49 13.32
N PRO A 367 -7.56 -9.41 14.30
CA PRO A 367 -7.30 -10.84 14.06
C PRO A 367 -8.38 -11.54 13.22
N TRP A 368 -9.59 -10.98 13.15
CA TRP A 368 -10.64 -11.48 12.27
C TRP A 368 -10.27 -11.37 10.78
N LYS A 369 -9.43 -10.39 10.39
CA LYS A 369 -8.89 -10.29 9.04
C LYS A 369 -7.89 -11.40 8.75
N THR A 370 -7.02 -11.75 9.72
CA THR A 370 -6.13 -12.94 9.63
C THR A 370 -6.95 -14.21 9.45
N GLN A 371 -7.99 -14.41 10.26
CA GLN A 371 -8.86 -15.59 10.16
C GLN A 371 -9.46 -15.74 8.76
N ARG A 372 -9.96 -14.63 8.19
CA ARG A 372 -10.50 -14.60 6.83
C ARG A 372 -9.44 -14.88 5.76
N ALA A 373 -8.30 -14.17 5.83
CA ALA A 373 -7.24 -14.27 4.83
C ALA A 373 -6.59 -15.66 4.80
N VAL A 374 -6.23 -16.19 5.98
CA VAL A 374 -5.63 -17.53 6.10
C VAL A 374 -6.57 -18.62 5.59
N ARG A 375 -7.87 -18.53 5.88
CA ARG A 375 -8.85 -19.50 5.40
C ARG A 375 -9.05 -19.43 3.89
N HIS A 376 -9.01 -18.23 3.33
CA HIS A 376 -9.04 -18.06 1.88
C HIS A 376 -7.82 -18.71 1.21
N ILE A 377 -6.61 -18.42 1.70
CA ILE A 377 -5.36 -19.00 1.17
C ILE A 377 -5.38 -20.54 1.26
N LEU A 378 -5.81 -21.11 2.38
CA LEU A 378 -5.93 -22.57 2.54
C LEU A 378 -6.90 -23.20 1.52
N GLU A 379 -7.92 -22.46 1.07
CA GLU A 379 -8.93 -22.93 0.13
C GLU A 379 -8.51 -22.76 -1.34
N THR A 380 -7.78 -21.69 -1.67
CA THR A 380 -7.44 -21.35 -3.06
C THR A 380 -6.05 -21.78 -3.49
N GLU A 381 -5.09 -21.84 -2.56
CA GLU A 381 -3.67 -22.03 -2.87
C GLU A 381 -3.17 -23.45 -2.57
N TYR A 382 -4.02 -24.29 -1.95
CA TYR A 382 -3.72 -25.68 -1.62
C TYR A 382 -4.86 -26.62 -2.04
N LEU A 383 -4.59 -27.47 -3.04
CA LEU A 383 -5.57 -28.41 -3.58
C LEU A 383 -5.09 -29.87 -3.48
N GLY A 384 -6.03 -30.79 -3.32
CA GLY A 384 -5.76 -32.24 -3.26
C GLY A 384 -5.49 -32.91 -4.63
N VAL A 385 -4.87 -32.19 -5.57
CA VAL A 385 -4.62 -32.65 -6.96
C VAL A 385 -3.14 -32.50 -7.31
N PRO A 386 -2.62 -33.17 -8.37
CA PRO A 386 -1.19 -33.12 -8.71
C PRO A 386 -0.58 -31.72 -8.89
N GLY A 387 -1.37 -30.73 -9.33
CA GLY A 387 -0.95 -29.32 -9.45
C GLY A 387 -1.42 -28.42 -8.31
N GLY A 388 -1.63 -28.98 -7.12
CA GLY A 388 -2.31 -28.29 -6.02
C GLY A 388 -1.47 -27.36 -5.16
N LEU A 389 -0.28 -26.96 -5.60
CA LEU A 389 0.55 -25.94 -4.95
C LEU A 389 0.70 -24.75 -5.90
N SER A 390 0.55 -23.52 -5.38
CA SER A 390 0.64 -22.30 -6.19
C SER A 390 2.06 -21.80 -6.47
N GLY A 391 3.08 -22.53 -6.00
CA GLY A 391 4.50 -22.23 -6.20
C GLY A 391 5.38 -23.46 -5.93
N ASN A 392 6.69 -23.24 -5.89
CA ASN A 392 7.62 -24.27 -5.44
C ASN A 392 7.33 -24.62 -3.98
N ASP A 393 7.50 -25.90 -3.59
CA ASP A 393 7.33 -26.28 -2.19
C ASP A 393 8.47 -25.77 -1.29
N ASP A 394 9.61 -25.44 -1.90
CA ASP A 394 10.82 -24.88 -1.29
C ASP A 394 11.26 -25.63 -0.03
N ALA A 395 11.55 -26.92 -0.25
CA ALA A 395 12.03 -27.85 0.76
C ALA A 395 11.08 -28.00 1.97
N GLY A 396 9.77 -27.98 1.71
CA GLY A 396 8.73 -28.14 2.72
C GLY A 396 8.26 -26.84 3.35
N GLN A 397 8.74 -25.67 2.90
CA GLN A 397 8.29 -24.37 3.41
C GLN A 397 6.79 -24.13 3.15
N MET A 398 6.31 -24.36 1.92
CA MET A 398 4.88 -24.23 1.60
C MET A 398 4.04 -25.27 2.35
N SER A 399 4.53 -26.51 2.41
CA SER A 399 3.88 -27.60 3.14
C SER A 399 3.80 -27.31 4.66
N ALA A 400 4.86 -26.78 5.27
CA ALA A 400 4.88 -26.40 6.67
C ALA A 400 3.92 -25.23 6.95
N TRP A 401 3.86 -24.24 6.05
CA TRP A 401 2.90 -23.15 6.13
C TRP A 401 1.47 -23.69 6.19
N TYR A 402 1.11 -24.61 5.29
CA TYR A 402 -0.22 -25.25 5.30
C TYR A 402 -0.51 -25.94 6.63
N ILE A 403 0.42 -26.73 7.16
CA ILE A 403 0.25 -27.45 8.43
C ILE A 403 -0.05 -26.46 9.56
N PHE A 404 0.79 -25.44 9.75
CA PHE A 404 0.60 -24.43 10.78
C PHE A 404 -0.71 -23.66 10.62
N ALA A 405 -0.98 -23.16 9.41
CA ALA A 405 -2.22 -22.45 9.08
C ALA A 405 -3.47 -23.31 9.35
N ALA A 406 -3.45 -24.59 8.95
CA ALA A 406 -4.58 -25.50 9.15
C ALA A 406 -4.79 -25.88 10.62
N LEU A 407 -3.72 -25.96 11.41
CA LEU A 407 -3.80 -26.11 12.87
C LEU A 407 -4.28 -24.82 13.58
N GLY A 408 -4.20 -23.67 12.90
CA GLY A 408 -4.73 -22.39 13.37
C GLY A 408 -3.71 -21.49 14.06
N PHE A 409 -2.41 -21.71 13.88
CA PHE A 409 -1.36 -20.84 14.43
C PHE A 409 -0.08 -20.86 13.58
N TYR A 410 0.70 -19.78 13.55
CA TYR A 410 1.90 -19.67 12.71
C TYR A 410 3.07 -18.91 13.37
N PRO A 411 4.33 -19.35 13.19
CA PRO A 411 5.51 -18.66 13.70
C PRO A 411 5.92 -17.48 12.80
N VAL A 412 5.26 -16.33 12.96
CA VAL A 412 5.52 -15.11 12.15
C VAL A 412 6.96 -14.61 12.26
N CYS A 413 7.53 -14.64 13.47
CA CYS A 413 8.93 -14.30 13.69
C CYS A 413 9.63 -15.46 14.40
N PRO A 414 10.27 -16.37 13.64
CA PRO A 414 11.11 -17.41 14.20
C PRO A 414 12.16 -16.83 15.17
N ALA A 415 12.51 -17.60 16.20
CA ALA A 415 13.32 -17.19 17.36
C ALA A 415 12.60 -16.34 18.42
N THR A 416 11.34 -15.97 18.22
CA THR A 416 10.45 -15.56 19.33
C THR A 416 9.67 -16.77 19.87
N PRO A 417 9.30 -16.81 21.16
CA PRO A 417 8.58 -17.95 21.74
C PRO A 417 7.06 -17.84 21.50
N TYR A 418 6.62 -17.20 20.42
CA TYR A 418 5.21 -16.91 20.17
C TYR A 418 4.78 -17.38 18.79
N TYR A 419 3.56 -17.91 18.74
CA TYR A 419 2.88 -18.28 17.50
C TYR A 419 1.59 -17.48 17.40
N ILE A 420 1.34 -16.91 16.23
CA ILE A 420 0.20 -16.02 15.99
C ILE A 420 -1.01 -16.86 15.60
N ILE A 421 -2.15 -16.62 16.25
CA ILE A 421 -3.37 -17.42 16.05
C ILE A 421 -4.11 -16.93 14.82
N GLY A 422 -4.53 -17.89 13.99
CA GLY A 422 -5.27 -17.68 12.75
C GLY A 422 -6.66 -18.26 12.91
N SER A 423 -7.03 -19.18 12.00
CA SER A 423 -8.31 -19.89 12.03
C SER A 423 -8.09 -21.39 11.84
N PRO A 424 -8.31 -22.23 12.87
CA PRO A 424 -8.13 -23.68 12.76
C PRO A 424 -9.14 -24.28 11.78
N SER A 425 -8.65 -25.23 10.98
CA SER A 425 -9.43 -25.91 9.93
C SER A 425 -10.11 -27.18 10.40
N PHE A 426 -9.54 -27.83 11.42
CA PHE A 426 -10.01 -29.11 11.94
C PHE A 426 -10.74 -28.91 13.27
N PRO A 427 -11.86 -29.63 13.53
CA PRO A 427 -12.55 -29.56 14.82
C PRO A 427 -11.70 -29.98 16.02
N ARG A 428 -10.69 -30.82 15.79
CA ARG A 428 -9.71 -31.23 16.80
C ARG A 428 -8.38 -31.54 16.13
N ALA A 429 -7.29 -31.14 16.76
CA ALA A 429 -5.94 -31.54 16.41
C ALA A 429 -5.11 -31.80 17.69
N GLU A 430 -4.15 -32.72 17.61
CA GLU A 430 -3.28 -33.09 18.72
C GLU A 430 -1.84 -33.15 18.22
N ILE A 431 -0.92 -32.56 18.97
CA ILE A 431 0.51 -32.56 18.70
C ILE A 431 1.20 -33.31 19.83
N ALA A 432 1.72 -34.50 19.53
CA ALA A 432 2.58 -35.24 20.46
C ALA A 432 3.94 -34.55 20.57
N LEU A 433 4.35 -34.24 21.79
CA LEU A 433 5.57 -33.48 22.08
C LEU A 433 6.67 -34.42 22.54
N GLU A 434 7.93 -34.04 22.28
CA GLU A 434 9.10 -34.86 22.65
C GLU A 434 9.21 -35.11 24.16
N ASN A 435 8.67 -34.22 24.99
CA ASN A 435 8.62 -34.37 26.43
C ASN A 435 7.52 -35.34 26.93
N GLY A 436 6.86 -36.06 26.02
CA GLY A 436 5.82 -37.04 26.32
C GLY A 436 4.44 -36.44 26.58
N LYS A 437 4.28 -35.12 26.51
CA LYS A 437 2.98 -34.44 26.64
C LYS A 437 2.29 -34.31 25.28
N THR A 438 1.04 -33.84 25.29
CA THR A 438 0.26 -33.59 24.08
C THR A 438 -0.36 -32.20 24.15
N PHE A 439 -0.04 -31.34 23.19
CA PHE A 439 -0.75 -30.08 23.00
C PHE A 439 -2.01 -30.33 22.18
N THR A 440 -3.17 -29.89 22.67
CA THR A 440 -4.47 -30.18 22.06
C THR A 440 -5.12 -28.89 21.59
N ILE A 441 -5.63 -28.89 20.37
CA ILE A 441 -6.43 -27.79 19.80
C ILE A 441 -7.83 -28.33 19.55
N ILE A 442 -8.84 -27.62 20.05
CA ILE A 442 -10.25 -27.95 19.84
C ILE A 442 -10.90 -26.74 19.18
N ALA A 443 -11.48 -26.89 17.99
CA ALA A 443 -12.19 -25.84 17.31
C ALA A 443 -13.67 -26.21 17.19
N GLU A 444 -14.42 -25.93 18.25
CA GLU A 444 -15.84 -26.24 18.31
C GLU A 444 -16.58 -25.48 17.20
N ASN A 445 -17.38 -26.20 16.42
CA ASN A 445 -18.12 -25.68 15.26
C ASN A 445 -17.26 -25.24 14.06
N ALA A 446 -15.95 -25.54 14.01
CA ALA A 446 -15.13 -25.24 12.84
C ALA A 446 -15.71 -25.90 11.58
N SER A 447 -15.86 -25.10 10.51
CA SER A 447 -16.39 -25.56 9.22
C SER A 447 -15.96 -24.61 8.11
N PRO A 448 -16.20 -24.94 6.82
CA PRO A 448 -15.97 -23.99 5.73
C PRO A 448 -16.71 -22.64 5.89
N THR A 449 -17.83 -22.62 6.62
CA THR A 449 -18.60 -21.40 6.90
C THR A 449 -18.17 -20.73 8.20
N ASN A 450 -17.89 -21.52 9.25
CA ASN A 450 -17.56 -21.02 10.58
C ASN A 450 -16.05 -20.83 10.71
N ILE A 451 -15.56 -19.73 10.16
CA ILE A 451 -14.14 -19.44 10.09
C ILE A 451 -13.66 -18.46 11.19
N TYR A 452 -14.57 -17.82 11.91
CA TYR A 452 -14.23 -16.78 12.87
C TYR A 452 -14.27 -17.27 14.32
N ILE A 453 -13.22 -16.99 15.09
CA ILE A 453 -13.17 -17.31 16.51
C ILE A 453 -14.11 -16.36 17.27
N GLN A 454 -15.04 -16.92 18.03
CA GLN A 454 -15.99 -16.19 18.88
C GLN A 454 -15.49 -16.06 20.31
N SER A 455 -14.83 -17.11 20.81
CA SER A 455 -14.19 -17.14 22.12
C SER A 455 -13.12 -18.23 22.14
N ALA A 456 -12.21 -18.13 23.10
CA ALA A 456 -11.21 -19.17 23.36
C ALA A 456 -11.00 -19.41 24.85
N THR A 457 -10.51 -20.60 25.18
CA THR A 457 -10.03 -20.98 26.50
C THR A 457 -8.70 -21.74 26.38
N LEU A 458 -7.85 -21.60 27.39
CA LEU A 458 -6.62 -22.36 27.53
C LEU A 458 -6.69 -23.11 28.86
N ASP A 459 -6.78 -24.44 28.81
CA ASP A 459 -7.13 -25.31 29.95
C ASP A 459 -8.40 -24.82 30.69
N ASP A 460 -9.47 -24.59 29.92
CA ASP A 460 -10.78 -24.10 30.38
C ASP A 460 -10.79 -22.69 31.02
N ILE A 461 -9.66 -21.99 31.02
CA ILE A 461 -9.56 -20.59 31.47
C ILE A 461 -9.77 -19.65 30.28
N PRO A 462 -10.61 -18.60 30.38
CA PRO A 462 -10.81 -17.62 29.30
C PRO A 462 -9.50 -17.11 28.72
N TYR A 463 -9.40 -17.10 27.39
CA TYR A 463 -8.22 -16.71 26.65
C TYR A 463 -8.58 -15.72 25.55
N ASP A 464 -8.01 -14.51 25.60
CA ASP A 464 -8.33 -13.38 24.71
C ASP A 464 -7.12 -12.90 23.89
N LYS A 465 -6.00 -13.63 23.95
CA LYS A 465 -4.78 -13.33 23.20
C LYS A 465 -4.86 -13.96 21.81
N SER A 466 -4.43 -13.20 20.80
CA SER A 466 -4.32 -13.66 19.40
C SER A 466 -2.97 -14.30 19.08
N TYR A 467 -2.30 -14.84 20.10
CA TYR A 467 -1.05 -15.58 20.03
C TYR A 467 -1.03 -16.65 21.12
N ILE A 468 -0.21 -17.68 20.97
CA ILE A 468 0.06 -18.72 21.97
C ILE A 468 1.58 -18.82 22.21
N SER A 469 2.01 -19.07 23.44
CA SER A 469 3.44 -19.19 23.75
C SER A 469 3.96 -20.60 23.51
N HIS A 470 5.26 -20.71 23.21
CA HIS A 470 5.94 -22.00 23.08
C HIS A 470 5.89 -22.79 24.40
N ASP A 471 5.97 -22.12 25.55
CA ASP A 471 5.86 -22.75 26.87
C ASP A 471 4.47 -23.34 27.11
N ASP A 472 3.40 -22.66 26.68
CA ASP A 472 2.04 -23.20 26.75
C ASP A 472 1.89 -24.47 25.90
N ILE A 473 2.51 -24.48 24.71
CA ILE A 473 2.57 -25.66 23.84
C ILE A 473 3.34 -26.79 24.55
N LEU A 474 4.58 -26.54 24.99
CA LEU A 474 5.42 -27.52 25.69
C LEU A 474 4.80 -28.04 26.99
N ALA A 475 3.96 -27.24 27.64
CA ALA A 475 3.23 -27.65 28.83
C ALA A 475 2.13 -28.69 28.54
N GLY A 476 1.77 -28.93 27.28
CA GLY A 476 0.75 -29.89 26.86
C GLY A 476 -0.67 -29.38 27.10
N LYS A 477 -0.88 -28.06 26.99
CA LYS A 477 -2.18 -27.43 27.28
C LYS A 477 -3.24 -27.76 26.23
N THR A 478 -4.48 -27.51 26.57
CA THR A 478 -5.63 -27.57 25.65
C THR A 478 -6.08 -26.16 25.29
N LEU A 479 -5.87 -25.76 24.03
CA LEU A 479 -6.40 -24.53 23.46
C LEU A 479 -7.73 -24.81 22.76
N LYS A 480 -8.83 -24.35 23.34
CA LYS A 480 -10.18 -24.56 22.81
C LYS A 480 -10.78 -23.26 22.28
N PHE A 481 -11.25 -23.28 21.05
CA PHE A 481 -11.97 -22.23 20.36
C PHE A 481 -13.45 -22.58 20.19
N VAL A 482 -14.30 -21.56 20.19
CA VAL A 482 -15.67 -21.63 19.67
C VAL A 482 -15.71 -20.83 18.37
N MET A 483 -16.07 -21.48 17.26
CA MET A 483 -16.08 -20.87 15.93
C MET A 483 -17.48 -20.39 15.53
N GLY A 484 -17.55 -19.41 14.64
CA GLY A 484 -18.78 -18.83 14.12
C GLY A 484 -18.62 -18.23 12.73
N PRO A 485 -19.75 -17.87 12.06
CA PRO A 485 -19.76 -17.44 10.67
C PRO A 485 -19.46 -15.96 10.46
N SER A 486 -19.37 -15.17 11.54
CA SER A 486 -19.17 -13.72 11.50
C SER A 486 -18.00 -13.28 12.38
N PRO A 487 -17.28 -12.19 12.03
CA PRO A 487 -16.23 -11.62 12.87
C PRO A 487 -16.70 -11.32 14.31
N SER A 488 -15.81 -11.52 15.27
CA SER A 488 -16.03 -11.17 16.68
C SER A 488 -15.00 -10.14 17.17
N GLN A 489 -15.13 -9.69 18.43
CA GLN A 489 -14.15 -8.82 19.09
C GLN A 489 -13.04 -9.61 19.82
N TRP A 490 -12.97 -10.93 19.64
CA TRP A 490 -11.95 -11.77 20.26
C TRP A 490 -10.54 -11.44 19.74
N GLY A 491 -9.52 -11.54 20.60
CA GLY A 491 -8.12 -11.53 20.16
C GLY A 491 -7.51 -10.14 19.93
N GLN A 492 -8.17 -9.05 20.31
CA GLN A 492 -7.69 -7.69 20.03
C GLN A 492 -6.46 -7.28 20.85
N THR A 493 -6.08 -8.07 21.86
CA THR A 493 -4.80 -7.91 22.53
C THR A 493 -3.66 -8.16 21.55
N LEU A 494 -2.84 -7.13 21.36
CA LEU A 494 -1.71 -7.18 20.44
C LEU A 494 -0.70 -8.26 20.86
N PRO A 495 -0.16 -9.04 19.92
CA PRO A 495 0.96 -9.92 20.21
C PRO A 495 2.18 -9.14 20.71
N PRO A 496 3.11 -9.80 21.43
CA PRO A 496 4.35 -9.19 21.85
C PRO A 496 5.10 -8.60 20.66
N ALA A 497 5.67 -7.40 20.85
CA ALA A 497 6.42 -6.73 19.81
C ALA A 497 7.57 -7.61 19.33
N VAL A 498 7.70 -7.71 18.02
CA VAL A 498 8.84 -8.33 17.37
C VAL A 498 9.89 -7.23 17.21
N LEU A 499 11.03 -7.38 17.89
CA LEU A 499 12.11 -6.38 17.91
C LEU A 499 12.83 -6.26 16.57
#